data_AF-A0A7Z7BA43-F1
#
_entry.id   AF-A0A7Z7BA43-F1
#
_cell.length_a   1.000
_cell.length_b   1.000
_cell.length_c   1.000
_cell.angle_alpha   90.00
_cell.angle_beta   90.00
_cell.angle_gamma   90.00
#
_symmetry.space_group_name_H-M   'P 1'
#
loop_
_entity.id
_entity.type
_entity.pdbx_description
1 polymer ?
#
loop_
_entity_poly.entity_id
_entity_poly.type
_entity_poly.pdbx_seq_one_letter_code
_entity_poly.pdbx_strand_id
1 'polypeptide(L)'
;MIRDDWESICTLEEKDLPIGYPWYFVTEIIGDWTILRFAATGSWACLGQAIKACGPDGHPGLPIAAERLLLPSSCPGTLLGKFGGSTASLNDNAAFAIGACCYTPMPEKKNCQLFISINGARPVSTNVLDLIRLEIFGAVDQ
;
A
#
# COMPACT_ATOMS: atom_id res chain seq x y z
N MET A 1 -3.21 7.51 -28.15
CA MET A 1 -3.98 6.25 -28.04
C MET A 1 -3.22 5.43 -27.01
N ILE A 2 -3.67 5.45 -25.76
CA ILE A 2 -3.04 4.65 -24.69
C ILE A 2 -3.46 3.21 -24.99
N ARG A 3 -2.50 2.32 -25.27
CA ARG A 3 -2.83 0.90 -25.46
C ARG A 3 -3.27 0.32 -24.13
N ASP A 4 -4.30 -0.50 -24.16
CA ASP A 4 -4.84 -1.27 -23.02
C ASP A 4 -3.96 -2.49 -22.69
N ASP A 5 -2.64 -2.41 -22.90
CA ASP A 5 -1.70 -3.53 -22.74
C ASP A 5 -1.31 -3.72 -21.25
N TRP A 6 -2.29 -3.69 -20.36
CA TRP A 6 -2.10 -3.96 -18.93
C TRP A 6 -2.31 -5.44 -18.64
N GLU A 7 -1.28 -6.09 -18.09
CA GLU A 7 -1.37 -7.48 -17.65
C GLU A 7 -1.60 -7.54 -16.15
N SER A 8 -2.53 -8.39 -15.71
CA SER A 8 -2.76 -8.61 -14.28
C SER A 8 -1.62 -9.43 -13.68
N ILE A 9 -0.97 -8.89 -12.65
CA ILE A 9 0.14 -9.54 -11.93
C ILE A 9 -0.40 -10.30 -10.72
N CYS A 10 -1.25 -9.65 -9.91
CA CYS A 10 -1.74 -10.21 -8.66
C CYS A 10 -3.04 -9.52 -8.24
N THR A 11 -3.92 -10.28 -7.59
CA THR A 11 -5.09 -9.76 -6.88
C THR A 11 -5.06 -10.32 -5.44
N LEU A 12 -5.01 -9.41 -4.46
CA LEU A 12 -5.21 -9.73 -3.06
C LEU A 12 -6.64 -9.36 -2.69
N GLU A 13 -7.45 -10.31 -2.26
CA GLU A 13 -8.81 -10.06 -1.77
C GLU A 13 -8.97 -10.77 -0.43
N GLU A 14 -8.89 -10.01 0.65
CA GLU A 14 -8.84 -10.55 2.00
C GLU A 14 -9.83 -9.82 2.92
N LYS A 15 -10.41 -10.60 3.83
CA LYS A 15 -11.28 -10.12 4.88
C LYS A 15 -10.57 -10.31 6.22
N ASP A 16 -10.72 -9.34 7.11
CA ASP A 16 -10.14 -9.37 8.45
C ASP A 16 -8.60 -9.55 8.42
N LEU A 17 -7.92 -8.93 7.44
CA LEU A 17 -6.48 -9.09 7.23
C LEU A 17 -5.70 -8.46 8.39
N PRO A 18 -4.96 -9.24 9.21
CA PRO A 18 -4.18 -8.68 10.29
C PRO A 18 -2.91 -8.05 9.72
N ILE A 19 -2.90 -6.73 9.59
CA ILE A 19 -1.67 -6.00 9.30
C ILE A 19 -0.91 -5.83 10.62
N GLY A 20 -0.16 -6.88 10.95
CA GLY A 20 0.86 -6.86 12.00
C GLY A 20 2.10 -6.09 11.55
N TYR A 21 2.64 -5.27 12.46
CA TYR A 21 3.82 -4.41 12.32
C TYR A 21 4.91 -4.82 11.30
N PRO A 22 5.51 -3.84 10.61
CA PRO A 22 4.92 -2.65 9.99
C PRO A 22 4.48 -2.91 8.55
N TRP A 23 4.74 -4.11 8.01
CA TRP A 23 4.62 -4.42 6.60
C TRP A 23 4.08 -5.83 6.42
N TYR A 24 2.99 -5.95 5.66
CA TYR A 24 2.41 -7.23 5.25
C TYR A 24 2.95 -7.61 3.87
N PHE A 25 3.50 -8.82 3.73
CA PHE A 25 3.98 -9.32 2.44
C PHE A 25 2.80 -9.70 1.54
N VAL A 26 2.73 -9.14 0.33
CA VAL A 26 1.67 -9.43 -0.64
C VAL A 26 2.10 -10.50 -1.64
N THR A 27 3.15 -10.20 -2.41
CA THR A 27 3.64 -11.09 -3.47
C THR A 27 5.08 -10.73 -3.85
N GLU A 28 5.73 -11.63 -4.56
CA GLU A 28 6.86 -11.28 -5.42
C GLU A 28 6.34 -10.82 -6.78
N ILE A 29 6.83 -9.70 -7.28
CA ILE A 29 6.58 -9.21 -8.64
C ILE A 29 7.76 -9.65 -9.49
N ILE A 30 7.46 -10.42 -10.54
CA ILE A 30 8.44 -11.00 -11.45
C ILE A 30 8.10 -10.51 -12.86
N GLY A 31 9.10 -10.03 -13.59
CA GLY A 31 8.96 -9.66 -15.00
C GLY A 31 9.67 -8.36 -15.37
N ASP A 32 9.68 -8.06 -16.66
CA ASP A 32 10.33 -6.87 -17.22
C ASP A 32 9.37 -5.68 -17.32
N TRP A 33 8.55 -5.48 -16.28
CA TRP A 33 7.59 -4.38 -16.22
C TRP A 33 8.30 -3.04 -16.10
N THR A 34 7.78 -2.03 -16.78
CA THR A 34 8.27 -0.65 -16.66
C THR A 34 7.42 0.15 -15.69
N ILE A 35 6.10 -0.04 -15.73
CA ILE A 35 5.13 0.67 -14.89
C ILE A 35 4.21 -0.34 -14.23
N LEU A 36 3.91 -0.10 -12.95
CA LEU A 36 2.91 -0.81 -12.19
C LEU A 36 1.71 0.10 -11.91
N ARG A 37 0.50 -0.43 -12.09
CA ARG A 37 -0.75 0.19 -11.63
C ARG A 37 -1.30 -0.59 -10.45
N PHE A 38 -1.66 0.12 -9.40
CA PHE A 38 -2.35 -0.39 -8.23
C PHE A 38 -3.76 0.16 -8.22
N ALA A 39 -4.75 -0.70 -7.97
CA ALA A 39 -6.12 -0.31 -7.69
C ALA A 39 -6.56 -0.96 -6.39
N ALA A 40 -7.01 -0.15 -5.43
CA ALA A 40 -7.44 -0.64 -4.12
C ALA A 40 -8.87 -0.23 -3.80
N THR A 41 -9.60 -1.13 -3.17
CA THR A 41 -10.90 -0.85 -2.55
C THR A 41 -10.96 -1.52 -1.19
N GLY A 42 -11.89 -1.09 -0.34
CA GLY A 42 -12.01 -1.63 1.01
C GLY A 42 -12.34 -0.60 2.06
N SER A 43 -12.39 -1.06 3.31
CA SER A 43 -12.50 -0.17 4.47
C SER A 43 -11.81 -0.76 5.69
N TRP A 44 -11.28 0.12 6.54
CA TRP A 44 -10.60 -0.28 7.77
C TRP A 44 -10.60 0.82 8.83
N ALA A 45 -10.56 0.41 10.10
CA ALA A 45 -10.31 1.29 11.23
C ALA A 45 -8.81 1.35 11.53
N CYS A 46 -8.16 2.49 11.33
CA CYS A 46 -6.70 2.64 11.47
C CYS A 46 -6.25 3.44 12.71
N LEU A 47 -7.20 4.05 13.44
CA LEU A 47 -6.92 5.00 14.52
C LEU A 47 -7.83 4.78 15.73
N GLY A 48 -8.17 3.51 15.98
CA GLY A 48 -9.10 3.10 17.03
C GLY A 48 -10.57 3.35 16.70
N GLN A 49 -11.45 3.00 17.63
CA GLN A 49 -12.91 3.00 17.43
C GLN A 49 -13.55 4.39 17.39
N ALA A 50 -12.86 5.43 17.85
CA ALA A 50 -13.39 6.79 17.89
C ALA A 50 -13.39 7.48 16.51
N ILE A 51 -12.59 6.97 15.57
CA ILE A 51 -12.49 7.48 14.22
C ILE A 51 -13.24 6.52 13.29
N LYS A 52 -14.10 7.08 12.44
CA LYS A 52 -14.83 6.29 11.42
C LYS A 52 -13.83 5.57 10.53
N ALA A 53 -14.13 4.33 10.12
CA ALA A 53 -13.33 3.64 9.14
C ALA A 53 -13.11 4.48 7.86
N CYS A 54 -11.92 4.40 7.28
CA CYS A 54 -11.58 5.01 6.00
C CYS A 54 -11.49 3.95 4.90
N GLY A 55 -11.37 4.41 3.67
CA GLY A 55 -10.93 3.59 2.55
C GLY A 55 -9.44 3.76 2.27
N PRO A 56 -8.98 3.34 1.07
CA PRO A 56 -7.57 3.36 0.69
C PRO A 56 -6.88 4.73 0.73
N ASP A 57 -7.60 5.82 0.51
CA ASP A 57 -7.05 7.19 0.54
C ASP A 57 -6.88 7.77 1.97
N GLY A 58 -7.32 7.05 3.00
CA GLY A 58 -7.21 7.48 4.39
C GLY A 58 -8.13 8.66 4.76
N HIS A 59 -7.67 9.49 5.69
CA HIS A 59 -8.38 10.64 6.25
C HIS A 59 -7.62 11.95 5.98
N PRO A 60 -7.87 12.65 4.87
CA PRO A 60 -7.14 13.89 4.54
C PRO A 60 -7.39 15.05 5.51
N GLY A 61 -8.50 15.02 6.25
CA GLY A 61 -8.86 16.08 7.21
C GLY A 61 -8.42 15.82 8.65
N LEU A 62 -7.76 14.69 8.95
CA LEU A 62 -7.45 14.34 10.34
C LEU A 62 -6.09 14.91 10.76
N PRO A 63 -6.03 15.75 11.81
CA PRO A 63 -4.81 16.41 12.23
C PRO A 63 -3.92 15.45 13.05
N ILE A 64 -3.10 14.66 12.36
CA ILE A 64 -2.04 13.87 12.97
C ILE A 64 -0.69 14.44 12.56
N ALA A 65 0.20 14.63 13.54
CA ALA A 65 1.54 15.12 13.29
C ALA A 65 2.31 14.15 12.38
N ALA A 66 2.95 14.68 11.33
CA ALA A 66 3.52 13.90 10.24
C ALA A 66 4.60 12.91 10.72
N GLU A 67 5.35 13.28 11.76
CA GLU A 67 6.36 12.43 12.41
C GLU A 67 5.79 11.18 13.09
N ARG A 68 4.48 11.12 13.31
CA ARG A 68 3.79 9.95 13.89
C ARG A 68 3.37 8.93 12.83
N LEU A 69 3.46 9.29 11.55
CA LEU A 69 3.05 8.46 10.43
C LEU A 69 4.20 7.55 9.95
N LEU A 70 3.85 6.52 9.19
CA LEU A 70 4.83 5.69 8.49
C LEU A 70 5.39 6.42 7.27
N LEU A 71 4.50 7.08 6.52
CA LEU A 71 4.83 7.95 5.39
C LEU A 71 4.32 9.38 5.68
N PRO A 72 5.20 10.29 6.14
CA PRO A 72 4.84 11.66 6.50
C PRO A 72 4.20 12.48 5.36
N SER A 73 4.43 12.10 4.10
CA SER A 73 3.87 12.75 2.92
C SER A 73 2.45 12.28 2.55
N SER A 74 1.86 11.35 3.32
CA SER A 74 0.53 10.80 3.05
C SER A 74 -0.42 10.98 4.25
N CYS A 75 -1.71 10.92 3.98
CA CYS A 75 -2.75 11.08 5.00
C CYS A 75 -2.75 9.89 5.99
N PRO A 76 -3.27 10.09 7.22
CA PRO A 76 -3.49 8.98 8.13
C PRO A 76 -4.47 7.97 7.55
N GLY A 77 -4.18 6.68 7.68
CA GLY A 77 -5.04 5.60 7.18
C GLY A 77 -4.87 5.24 5.71
N THR A 78 -4.06 5.98 4.94
CA THR A 78 -3.78 5.66 3.53
C THR A 78 -3.14 4.28 3.41
N LEU A 79 -3.53 3.52 2.37
CA LEU A 79 -2.83 2.30 1.98
C LEU A 79 -1.46 2.65 1.41
N LEU A 80 -0.42 2.05 1.97
CA LEU A 80 0.97 2.23 1.58
C LEU A 80 1.49 0.97 0.90
N GLY A 81 2.40 1.17 -0.05
CA GLY A 81 3.19 0.12 -0.69
C GLY A 81 4.67 0.29 -0.38
N LYS A 82 5.43 -0.79 -0.49
CA LYS A 82 6.89 -0.78 -0.40
C LYS A 82 7.48 -1.91 -1.23
N PHE A 83 8.54 -1.62 -1.97
CA PHE A 83 9.31 -2.62 -2.70
C PHE A 83 10.54 -3.08 -1.92
N GLY A 84 10.69 -4.39 -1.75
CA GLY A 84 11.83 -5.03 -1.09
C GLY A 84 12.09 -4.53 0.33
N GLY A 85 13.36 -4.57 0.74
CA GLY A 85 13.82 -4.08 2.03
C GLY A 85 13.53 -5.04 3.19
N SER A 86 13.98 -4.64 4.39
CA SER A 86 13.71 -5.40 5.62
C SER A 86 12.35 -4.98 6.19
N THR A 87 11.55 -5.93 6.68
CA THR A 87 10.35 -5.61 7.47
C THR A 87 10.69 -4.98 8.81
N ALA A 88 11.96 -5.09 9.26
CA ALA A 88 12.44 -4.53 10.52
C ALA A 88 12.94 -3.08 10.41
N SER A 89 13.11 -2.53 9.20
CA SER A 89 13.51 -1.14 9.02
C SER A 89 12.31 -0.23 8.87
N LEU A 90 12.34 0.89 9.57
CA LEU A 90 11.34 1.96 9.48
C LEU A 90 11.70 2.99 8.39
N ASN A 91 12.96 3.04 7.97
CA ASN A 91 13.52 4.10 7.12
C ASN A 91 14.28 3.50 5.92
N ASP A 92 13.62 2.71 5.09
CA ASP A 92 14.21 2.23 3.83
C ASP A 92 13.98 3.19 2.65
N ASN A 93 13.24 4.28 2.86
CA ASN A 93 12.85 5.26 1.83
C ASN A 93 12.17 4.62 0.60
N ALA A 94 11.66 3.39 0.72
CA ALA A 94 11.04 2.65 -0.37
C ALA A 94 9.51 2.63 -0.29
N ALA A 95 8.94 3.25 0.75
CA ALA A 95 7.50 3.36 0.93
C ALA A 95 6.88 4.44 0.02
N PHE A 96 5.73 4.13 -0.54
CA PHE A 96 4.93 5.04 -1.37
C PHE A 96 3.44 4.93 -1.02
N ALA A 97 2.68 5.99 -1.32
CA ALA A 97 1.23 5.96 -1.14
C ALA A 97 0.58 5.22 -2.32
N ILE A 98 -0.23 4.20 -2.02
CA ILE A 98 -1.06 3.51 -3.02
C ILE A 98 -2.41 4.23 -3.15
N GLY A 99 -3.07 4.57 -2.04
CA GLY A 99 -4.42 5.14 -2.12
C GLY A 99 -5.41 4.21 -2.83
N ALA A 100 -6.47 4.77 -3.42
CA ALA A 100 -7.42 4.00 -4.24
C ALA A 100 -6.84 3.63 -5.62
N CYS A 101 -5.93 4.45 -6.15
CA CYS A 101 -5.28 4.22 -7.43
C CYS A 101 -3.89 4.87 -7.46
N CYS A 102 -2.87 4.13 -7.88
CA CYS A 102 -1.50 4.62 -8.00
C CYS A 102 -0.80 4.02 -9.21
N TYR A 103 0.07 4.82 -9.84
CA TYR A 103 1.01 4.36 -10.86
C TYR A 103 2.41 4.62 -10.34
N THR A 104 3.28 3.62 -10.41
CA THR A 104 4.67 3.75 -9.97
C THR A 104 5.59 3.03 -10.95
N PRO A 105 6.78 3.57 -11.23
CA PRO A 105 7.78 2.83 -11.98
C PRO A 105 8.16 1.54 -11.25
N MET A 106 8.41 0.47 -12.00
CA MET A 106 9.00 -0.75 -11.45
C MET A 106 10.41 -0.42 -10.94
N PRO A 107 10.82 -0.91 -9.74
CA PRO A 107 12.20 -0.79 -9.30
C PRO A 107 13.17 -1.38 -10.34
N GLU A 108 14.41 -0.88 -10.40
CA GLU A 108 15.44 -1.34 -11.37
C GLU A 108 15.72 -2.87 -11.33
N LYS A 109 15.28 -3.55 -10.25
CA LYS A 109 15.37 -5.00 -10.12
C LYS A 109 14.12 -5.66 -10.73
N LYS A 110 14.34 -6.51 -11.74
CA LYS A 110 13.32 -7.33 -12.44
C LYS A 110 12.45 -8.19 -11.51
N ASN A 111 12.96 -8.52 -10.32
CA ASN A 111 12.22 -9.23 -9.29
C ASN A 111 12.25 -8.42 -8.00
N CYS A 112 11.08 -8.10 -7.44
CA CYS A 112 10.98 -7.40 -6.16
C CYS A 112 9.82 -7.93 -5.33
N GLN A 113 9.99 -7.92 -4.01
CA GLN A 113 8.90 -8.23 -3.09
C GLN A 113 8.03 -6.99 -2.89
N LEU A 114 6.71 -7.15 -2.93
CA LEU A 114 5.78 -6.10 -2.57
C LEU A 114 5.25 -6.33 -1.16
N PHE A 115 5.34 -5.27 -0.36
CA PHE A 115 4.70 -5.19 0.94
C PHE A 115 3.68 -4.06 0.97
N ILE A 116 2.67 -4.21 1.83
CA ILE A 116 1.68 -3.16 2.10
C ILE A 116 1.58 -2.84 3.58
N SER A 117 1.09 -1.65 3.89
CA SER A 117 0.77 -1.22 5.24
C SER A 117 -0.31 -0.15 5.24
N ILE A 118 -0.81 0.20 6.42
CA ILE A 118 -1.67 1.36 6.61
C ILE A 118 -0.88 2.46 7.28
N ASN A 119 -1.04 3.70 6.80
CA ASN A 119 -0.38 4.87 7.37
C ASN A 119 -0.98 5.28 8.73
N GLY A 120 -0.84 4.42 9.75
CA GLY A 120 -1.37 4.61 11.09
C GLY A 120 -0.39 5.35 12.01
N ALA A 121 -0.93 5.88 13.12
CA ALA A 121 -0.12 6.49 14.16
C ALA A 121 0.55 5.42 15.03
N ARG A 122 1.88 5.46 15.16
CA ARG A 122 2.62 4.58 16.07
C ARG A 122 2.24 4.87 17.54
N PRO A 123 2.30 3.89 18.48
CA PRO A 123 2.58 2.45 18.32
C PRO A 123 1.38 1.57 18.72
N VAL A 124 0.15 1.91 18.32
CA VAL A 124 -1.03 1.33 18.99
C VAL A 124 -1.90 0.54 18.02
N SER A 125 -2.11 -0.73 18.39
CA SER A 125 -2.96 -1.77 17.80
C SER A 125 -2.53 -2.38 16.46
N THR A 126 -2.54 -3.72 16.43
CA THR A 126 -2.74 -4.50 15.20
C THR A 126 -3.98 -3.96 14.51
N ASN A 127 -3.81 -3.41 13.31
CA ASN A 127 -4.95 -3.02 12.48
C ASN A 127 -5.45 -4.26 11.76
N VAL A 128 -6.76 -4.48 11.83
CA VAL A 128 -7.44 -5.47 11.03
C VAL A 128 -8.06 -4.71 9.86
N LEU A 129 -7.72 -5.09 8.63
CA LEU A 129 -8.45 -4.58 7.48
C LEU A 129 -9.76 -5.36 7.37
N ASP A 130 -10.88 -4.68 7.53
CA ASP A 130 -12.19 -5.34 7.47
C ASP A 130 -12.42 -5.96 6.09
N LEU A 131 -12.05 -5.22 5.03
CA LEU A 131 -12.03 -5.71 3.66
C LEU A 131 -10.96 -4.95 2.88
N ILE A 132 -10.13 -5.68 2.14
CA ILE A 132 -9.24 -5.11 1.14
C ILE A 132 -9.32 -5.92 -0.16
N ARG A 133 -9.40 -5.21 -1.27
CA ARG A 133 -9.09 -5.74 -2.59
C ARG A 133 -8.02 -4.87 -3.21
N LEU A 134 -6.86 -5.45 -3.53
CA LEU A 134 -5.75 -4.81 -4.21
C LEU A 134 -5.44 -5.54 -5.51
N GLU A 135 -5.53 -4.83 -6.62
CA GLU A 135 -5.22 -5.34 -7.95
C GLU A 135 -3.96 -4.65 -8.48
N ILE A 136 -3.04 -5.46 -9.00
CA ILE A 136 -1.74 -5.01 -9.50
C ILE A 136 -1.65 -5.37 -10.97
N PHE A 137 -1.32 -4.38 -11.80
CA PHE A 137 -1.15 -4.54 -13.23
C PHE A 137 0.24 -4.06 -13.67
N GLY A 138 0.84 -4.72 -14.66
CA GLY A 138 2.10 -4.34 -15.26
C GLY A 138 1.96 -3.94 -16.73
N ALA A 139 2.82 -3.04 -17.19
CA ALA A 139 2.99 -2.70 -18.60
C ALA A 139 4.49 -2.56 -18.93
N VAL A 140 4.87 -2.83 -20.18
CA VAL A 140 6.24 -2.71 -20.69
C VAL A 140 6.28 -1.55 -21.70
N ASP A 141 7.21 -0.62 -21.54
CA ASP A 141 7.45 0.43 -22.53
C ASP A 141 8.15 -0.19 -23.77
N GLN A 142 7.53 -0.06 -24.95
CA GLN A 142 8.09 -0.51 -26.24
C GLN A 142 9.04 0.50 -26.86
#